data_AF-A0A8C2X6W7-F1
#
_entry.id   AF-A0A8C2X6W7-F1
#
_cell.length_a   1.000
_cell.length_b   1.000
_cell.length_c   1.000
_cell.angle_alpha   90.00
_cell.angle_beta   90.00
_cell.angle_gamma   90.00
#
_symmetry.space_group_name_H-M   'P 1'
#
loop_
_entity.id
_entity.type
_entity.pdbx_description
1 polymer ?
#
loop_
_entity_poly.entity_id
_entity_poly.type
_entity_poly.pdbx_seq_one_letter_code
_entity_poly.pdbx_strand_id
1 'polypeptide(L)'
;MKKFFDDIKKDIKFKSAGPGKKLTEEPAKPSSGTKHNRHAPTKGSQMAGAAALARIEQHPRPKVQTSQDAIRNQVKRELEAAALADKEKEETAEGSKVPVKDPACLSVSGVYFTCPLTGATLTKSEREVHIKEAILMRFEEDAVEASVMMVHTFNKDREKVKAAVEIISKYIENICKNPTEEKYRKIKLSNKVYQEKVRCVEGSREFLEALSFTSIMLPVEGQEEDEEFLVLLEHSPDGLELMKESRDRLHRGEPVRAQLDRQPQAFRSSPNAQRFELPVEFYNLTAEELKKEQQQRSELVDKNAMLRTKVMREKEEQRERRKYNYTLLRIRLPDGSLLQGTFYAWDRLPVLFAFVRESLVDGWQPFELIAPGSQKLKETEEVALAECNLVPAALLTFAWDAAVQADVAAAGATNPALLKPELLETIRTLS
;
A
#
# COMPACT_ATOMS: atom_id res chain seq x y z
N MET A 1 8.06 23.34 48.71
CA MET A 1 7.43 22.56 47.62
C MET A 1 7.46 23.22 46.24
N LYS A 2 7.34 24.55 46.08
CA LYS A 2 7.36 25.20 44.74
C LYS A 2 8.64 24.98 43.92
N LYS A 3 9.82 25.00 44.56
CA LYS A 3 11.11 24.78 43.88
C LYS A 3 11.25 23.38 43.27
N PHE A 4 10.64 22.37 43.90
CA PHE A 4 10.72 20.97 43.45
C PHE A 4 9.94 20.75 42.14
N PHE A 5 8.78 21.40 41.99
CA PHE A 5 7.98 21.33 40.76
C PHE A 5 8.59 22.14 39.60
N ASP A 6 9.28 23.24 39.89
CA ASP A 6 9.98 24.02 38.87
C ASP A 6 11.20 23.29 38.31
N ASP A 7 11.92 22.53 39.15
CA ASP A 7 13.06 21.73 38.70
C ASP A 7 12.63 20.53 37.86
N ILE A 8 11.51 19.86 38.20
CA ILE A 8 10.93 18.80 37.35
C ILE A 8 10.48 19.35 35.98
N LYS A 9 9.89 20.56 35.93
CA LYS A 9 9.50 21.19 34.66
C LYS A 9 10.69 21.60 33.80
N LYS A 10 11.83 21.96 34.40
CA LYS A 10 13.06 22.27 33.67
C LYS A 10 13.72 20.99 33.13
N ASP A 11 13.71 19.91 33.90
CA ASP A 11 14.26 18.61 33.50
C ASP A 11 13.50 17.96 32.34
N ILE A 12 12.17 18.10 32.31
CA ILE A 12 11.34 17.61 31.19
C ILE A 12 11.65 18.39 29.91
N LYS A 13 11.91 19.71 30.01
CA LYS A 13 12.29 20.55 28.86
C LYS A 13 13.71 20.29 28.36
N PHE A 14 14.62 19.86 29.23
CA PHE A 14 15.99 19.51 28.84
C PHE A 14 16.09 18.10 28.24
N LYS A 15 15.21 17.16 28.62
CA LYS A 15 15.18 15.81 28.03
C LYS A 15 14.58 15.74 26.62
N SER A 16 13.79 16.73 26.20
CA SER A 16 13.24 16.79 24.82
C SER A 16 14.14 17.50 23.82
N ALA A 17 15.17 18.22 24.28
CA ALA A 17 16.26 18.68 23.46
C ALA A 17 17.32 17.57 23.45
N GLY A 18 17.74 17.10 22.28
CA GLY A 18 18.77 16.06 22.15
C GLY A 18 20.09 16.40 22.89
N PRO A 19 21.06 15.47 22.92
CA PRO A 19 22.22 15.56 23.82
C PRO A 19 23.02 16.85 23.60
N GLY A 20 22.87 17.81 24.51
CA GLY A 20 23.58 19.07 24.50
C GLY A 20 24.94 18.97 25.17
N LYS A 21 26.00 19.44 24.50
CA LYS A 21 27.33 19.63 25.09
C LYS A 21 27.33 20.84 26.03
N LYS A 22 27.83 20.68 27.26
CA LYS A 22 28.06 21.78 28.19
C LYS A 22 29.35 22.52 27.83
N LEU A 23 29.31 23.86 27.85
CA LEU A 23 30.43 24.76 27.52
C LEU A 23 31.61 24.75 28.52
N THR A 24 31.65 23.80 29.45
CA THR A 24 32.74 23.61 30.43
C THR A 24 33.56 22.35 30.21
N GLU A 25 33.30 21.58 29.15
CA GLU A 25 34.17 20.47 28.76
C GLU A 25 35.33 21.00 27.89
N GLU A 26 36.57 20.79 28.34
CA GLU A 26 37.76 21.10 27.57
C GLU A 26 37.76 20.34 26.22
N PRO A 27 38.09 21.01 25.10
CA PRO A 27 38.16 20.32 23.82
C PRO A 27 39.37 19.38 23.77
N ALA A 28 39.12 18.12 23.42
CA ALA A 28 40.14 17.18 22.99
C ALA A 28 41.01 17.81 21.87
N LYS A 29 42.33 17.63 21.98
CA LYS A 29 43.36 18.19 21.09
C LYS A 29 43.07 17.89 19.62
N PRO A 30 43.04 18.90 18.72
CA PRO A 30 43.08 18.65 17.30
C PRO A 30 44.52 18.38 16.84
N SER A 31 44.65 17.40 15.97
CA SER A 31 45.84 17.06 15.20
C SER A 31 46.31 18.24 14.33
N SER A 32 47.62 18.26 14.09
CA SER A 32 48.38 19.28 13.39
C SER A 32 47.85 19.60 11.98
N GLY A 33 47.14 20.72 11.86
CA GLY A 33 46.90 21.43 10.60
C GLY A 33 47.53 22.82 10.69
N THR A 34 48.20 23.24 9.63
CA THR A 34 48.99 24.48 9.50
C THR A 34 48.20 25.74 9.93
N LYS A 35 48.81 26.53 10.83
CA LYS A 35 48.25 27.80 11.33
C LYS A 35 48.26 28.86 10.23
N HIS A 36 47.11 29.16 9.63
CA HIS A 36 46.91 30.42 8.92
C HIS A 36 46.72 31.55 9.94
N ASN A 37 47.61 32.54 9.92
CA ASN A 37 47.45 33.78 10.68
C ASN A 37 46.16 34.49 10.25
N ARG A 38 45.20 34.63 11.16
CA ARG A 38 44.03 35.50 10.95
C ARG A 38 44.51 36.95 11.06
N HIS A 39 44.57 37.67 9.94
CA HIS A 39 44.83 39.10 9.96
C HIS A 39 43.67 39.83 10.66
N ALA A 40 44.01 40.78 11.53
CA ALA A 40 43.03 41.64 12.16
C ALA A 40 42.26 42.43 11.08
N PRO A 41 40.93 42.63 11.25
CA PRO A 41 40.12 43.34 10.26
C PRO A 41 40.70 44.73 10.00
N THR A 42 40.84 45.09 8.72
CA THR A 42 41.39 46.38 8.29
C THR A 42 40.56 47.54 8.85
N LYS A 43 41.17 48.72 9.02
CA LYS A 43 40.47 49.91 9.56
C LYS A 43 39.16 50.23 8.80
N GLY A 44 39.13 49.99 7.49
CA GLY A 44 37.91 50.14 6.69
C GLY A 44 36.81 49.12 7.05
N SER A 45 37.18 47.86 7.31
CA SER A 45 36.28 46.81 7.79
C SER A 45 35.72 47.13 9.18
N GLN A 46 36.55 47.65 10.08
CA GLN A 46 36.11 48.04 11.43
C GLN A 46 35.19 49.26 11.39
N MET A 47 35.52 50.26 10.57
CA MET A 47 34.70 51.46 10.40
C MET A 47 33.37 51.15 9.71
N ALA A 48 33.35 50.25 8.72
CA ALA A 48 32.12 49.75 8.11
C ALA A 48 31.28 48.95 9.11
N GLY A 49 31.90 48.12 9.95
CA GLY A 49 31.22 47.41 11.03
C GLY A 49 30.61 48.37 12.06
N ALA A 50 31.36 49.39 12.47
CA ALA A 50 30.87 50.42 13.39
C ALA A 50 29.73 51.26 12.77
N ALA A 51 29.82 51.62 11.49
CA ALA A 51 28.76 52.33 10.78
C ALA A 51 27.49 51.47 10.59
N ALA A 52 27.64 50.16 10.37
CA ALA A 52 26.50 49.23 10.32
C ALA A 52 25.82 49.09 11.69
N LEU A 53 26.58 49.02 12.77
CA LEU A 53 26.05 48.99 14.14
C LEU A 53 25.34 50.30 14.51
N ALA A 54 25.92 51.45 14.16
CA ALA A 54 25.31 52.75 14.40
C ALA A 54 23.97 52.92 13.64
N ARG A 55 23.84 52.36 12.42
CA ARG A 55 22.56 52.34 11.69
C ARG A 55 21.52 51.42 12.35
N ILE A 56 21.96 50.30 12.94
CA ILE A 56 21.07 49.37 13.66
C ILE A 56 20.59 49.98 14.98
N GLU A 57 21.38 50.81 15.64
CA GLU A 57 21.02 51.48 16.89
C GLU A 57 20.13 52.72 16.69
N GLN A 58 20.26 53.43 15.56
CA GLN A 58 19.47 54.62 15.24
C GLN A 58 18.04 54.32 14.75
N HIS A 59 17.75 53.08 14.36
CA HIS A 59 16.38 52.64 14.11
C HIS A 59 15.85 51.95 15.36
N PRO A 60 14.86 52.52 16.08
CA PRO A 60 14.24 51.82 17.17
C PRO A 60 13.62 50.56 16.59
N ARG A 61 14.17 49.38 16.96
CA ARG A 61 13.51 48.12 16.65
C ARG A 61 12.10 48.24 17.23
N PRO A 62 11.02 48.12 16.43
CA PRO A 62 9.71 48.01 17.03
C PRO A 62 9.81 46.83 17.99
N LYS A 63 9.46 47.03 19.27
CA LYS A 63 9.32 45.91 20.20
C LYS A 63 8.20 45.06 19.64
N VAL A 64 8.56 44.09 18.81
CA VAL A 64 7.67 43.02 18.42
C VAL A 64 7.49 42.21 19.69
N GLN A 65 6.52 42.59 20.52
CA GLN A 65 5.90 41.71 21.49
C GLN A 65 5.10 40.68 20.69
N THR A 66 5.79 39.81 19.96
CA THR A 66 5.21 38.56 19.52
C THR A 66 5.17 37.68 20.75
N SER A 67 4.06 37.79 21.50
CA SER A 67 3.73 36.78 22.50
C SER A 67 3.81 35.40 21.83
N GLN A 68 4.21 34.38 22.56
CA GLN A 68 4.26 33.01 22.02
C GLN A 68 2.91 32.61 21.40
N ASP A 69 1.81 33.21 21.86
CA ASP A 69 0.47 33.02 21.33
C ASP A 69 0.24 33.70 19.97
N ALA A 70 0.86 34.85 19.68
CA ALA A 70 0.83 35.45 18.36
C ALA A 70 1.55 34.57 17.33
N ILE A 71 2.69 33.99 17.71
CA ILE A 71 3.45 33.04 16.88
C ILE A 71 2.63 31.75 16.67
N ARG A 72 2.01 31.22 17.73
CA ARG A 72 1.13 30.03 17.64
C ARG A 72 -0.08 30.27 16.76
N ASN A 73 -0.72 31.43 16.87
CA ASN A 73 -1.89 31.76 16.06
C ASN A 73 -1.54 31.97 14.59
N GLN A 74 -0.38 32.57 14.31
CA GLN A 74 0.11 32.67 12.94
C GLN A 74 0.44 31.30 12.35
N VAL A 75 1.17 30.45 13.08
CA VAL A 75 1.45 29.07 12.67
C VAL A 75 0.16 28.27 12.48
N LYS A 76 -0.84 28.43 13.36
CA LYS A 76 -2.14 27.76 13.23
C LYS A 76 -2.87 28.21 11.96
N ARG A 77 -2.88 29.51 11.68
CA ARG A 77 -3.53 30.07 10.48
C ARG A 77 -2.80 29.66 9.19
N GLU A 78 -1.47 29.61 9.18
CA GLU A 78 -0.67 29.10 8.06
C GLU A 78 -0.89 27.59 7.84
N LEU A 79 -1.01 26.80 8.92
CA LEU A 79 -1.37 25.37 8.85
C LEU A 79 -2.78 25.14 8.32
N GLU A 80 -3.75 25.95 8.75
CA GLU A 80 -5.13 25.89 8.24
C GLU A 80 -5.21 26.30 6.76
N ALA A 81 -4.49 27.35 6.37
CA ALA A 81 -4.40 27.79 4.97
C ALA A 81 -3.70 26.75 4.08
N ALA A 82 -2.61 26.12 4.56
CA ALA A 82 -1.97 25.01 3.86
C ALA A 82 -2.90 23.79 3.74
N ALA A 83 -3.67 23.47 4.79
CA ALA A 83 -4.64 22.38 4.75
C ALA A 83 -5.80 22.66 3.77
N LEU A 84 -6.23 23.91 3.63
CA LEU A 84 -7.24 24.32 2.65
C LEU A 84 -6.68 24.28 1.22
N ALA A 85 -5.49 24.81 0.99
CA ALA A 85 -4.82 24.74 -0.31
C ALA A 85 -4.52 23.28 -0.72
N ASP A 86 -4.24 22.39 0.23
CA ASP A 86 -4.06 20.96 -0.02
C ASP A 86 -5.39 20.25 -0.31
N LYS A 87 -6.51 20.66 0.31
CA LYS A 87 -7.86 20.17 -0.05
C LYS A 87 -8.25 20.60 -1.47
N GLU A 88 -7.98 21.85 -1.83
CA GLU A 88 -8.18 22.33 -3.21
C GLU A 88 -7.28 21.58 -4.21
N LYS A 89 -6.05 21.22 -3.80
CA LYS A 89 -5.16 20.34 -4.59
C LYS A 89 -5.64 18.88 -4.62
N GLU A 90 -6.29 18.37 -3.59
CA GLU A 90 -6.93 17.03 -3.58
C GLU A 90 -8.09 16.99 -4.57
N GLU A 91 -8.98 17.98 -4.53
CA GLU A 91 -10.12 18.09 -5.44
C GLU A 91 -9.69 18.31 -6.90
N THR A 92 -8.62 19.08 -7.13
CA THR A 92 -8.06 19.26 -8.48
C THR A 92 -7.19 18.09 -8.96
N ALA A 93 -6.55 17.32 -8.07
CA ALA A 93 -5.81 16.11 -8.43
C ALA A 93 -6.74 14.93 -8.75
N GLU A 94 -7.90 14.80 -8.09
CA GLU A 94 -8.94 13.85 -8.48
C GLU A 94 -9.58 14.22 -9.84
N GLY A 95 -9.54 15.50 -10.22
CA GLY A 95 -9.99 15.99 -11.53
C GLY A 95 -8.91 16.08 -12.61
N SER A 96 -7.64 15.83 -12.29
CA SER A 96 -6.54 15.96 -13.25
C SER A 96 -6.51 14.73 -14.18
N LYS A 97 -7.35 14.78 -15.21
CA LYS A 97 -7.22 13.94 -16.39
C LYS A 97 -5.83 14.17 -16.95
N VAL A 98 -4.90 13.28 -16.62
CA VAL A 98 -3.64 13.13 -17.36
C VAL A 98 -4.02 13.13 -18.84
N PRO A 99 -3.41 13.97 -19.70
CA PRO A 99 -3.75 14.00 -21.11
C PRO A 99 -3.61 12.57 -21.63
N VAL A 100 -4.72 12.01 -22.09
CA VAL A 100 -4.81 10.65 -22.61
C VAL A 100 -3.94 10.64 -23.85
N LYS A 101 -2.67 10.25 -23.70
CA LYS A 101 -1.82 9.87 -24.83
C LYS A 101 -2.53 8.72 -25.55
N ASP A 102 -2.41 8.69 -26.87
CA ASP A 102 -3.01 7.65 -27.70
C ASP A 102 -2.85 6.27 -27.05
N PRO A 103 -3.90 5.45 -26.96
CA PRO A 103 -3.87 4.16 -26.27
C PRO A 103 -2.80 3.20 -26.84
N ALA A 104 -2.32 3.45 -28.05
CA ALA A 104 -1.21 2.74 -28.69
C ALA A 104 0.17 3.00 -28.04
N CYS A 105 0.32 4.04 -27.22
CA CYS A 105 1.59 4.42 -26.58
C CYS A 105 1.71 3.89 -25.13
N LEU A 106 0.69 3.19 -24.62
CA LEU A 106 0.69 2.66 -23.26
C LEU A 106 1.52 1.37 -23.17
N SER A 107 2.35 1.26 -22.12
CA SER A 107 3.16 0.06 -21.87
C SER A 107 2.34 -1.19 -21.47
N VAL A 108 1.09 -0.97 -21.02
CA VAL A 108 0.10 -2.01 -20.71
C VAL A 108 -1.30 -1.49 -21.11
N SER A 109 -2.17 -2.38 -21.60
CA SER A 109 -3.54 -2.02 -21.99
C SER A 109 -4.47 -1.77 -20.79
N GLY A 110 -4.13 -2.30 -19.62
CA GLY A 110 -4.92 -2.17 -18.41
C GLY A 110 -4.35 -3.01 -17.27
N VAL A 111 -5.07 -2.99 -16.15
CA VAL A 111 -4.82 -3.87 -14.99
C VAL A 111 -5.94 -4.88 -14.93
N TYR A 112 -5.58 -6.16 -14.95
CA TYR A 112 -6.50 -7.27 -15.01
C TYR A 112 -6.39 -8.14 -13.76
N PHE A 113 -7.44 -8.92 -13.50
CA PHE A 113 -7.54 -9.80 -12.34
C PHE A 113 -8.04 -11.17 -12.75
N THR A 114 -7.52 -12.22 -12.15
CA THR A 114 -7.99 -13.58 -12.35
C THR A 114 -8.97 -13.96 -11.25
N CYS A 115 -10.15 -14.45 -11.62
CA CYS A 115 -11.09 -15.02 -10.67
C CYS A 115 -10.62 -16.43 -10.26
N PRO A 116 -10.38 -16.71 -8.97
CA PRO A 116 -9.92 -18.02 -8.52
C PRO A 116 -10.93 -19.15 -8.73
N LEU A 117 -12.22 -18.83 -8.88
CA LEU A 117 -13.30 -19.82 -9.04
C LEU A 117 -13.51 -20.24 -10.49
N THR A 118 -13.34 -19.31 -11.44
CA THR A 118 -13.66 -19.54 -12.86
C THR A 118 -12.43 -19.49 -13.76
N GLY A 119 -11.30 -18.98 -13.27
CA GLY A 119 -10.10 -18.72 -14.08
C GLY A 119 -10.24 -17.53 -15.05
N ALA A 120 -11.38 -16.83 -15.06
CA ALA A 120 -11.62 -15.72 -15.98
C ALA A 120 -10.74 -14.51 -15.67
N THR A 121 -10.21 -13.87 -16.71
CA THR A 121 -9.50 -12.59 -16.64
C THR A 121 -10.50 -11.43 -16.71
N LEU A 122 -10.46 -10.53 -15.72
CA LEU A 122 -11.48 -9.54 -15.43
C LEU A 122 -10.87 -8.15 -15.25
N THR A 123 -11.61 -7.11 -15.58
CA THR A 123 -11.20 -5.73 -15.25
C THR A 123 -11.57 -5.35 -13.81
N LYS A 124 -11.06 -4.20 -13.33
CA LYS A 124 -11.34 -3.71 -11.97
C LYS A 124 -12.84 -3.54 -11.68
N SER A 125 -13.64 -3.13 -12.67
CA SER A 125 -15.09 -2.94 -12.54
C SER A 125 -15.86 -4.26 -12.54
N GLU A 126 -15.42 -5.24 -13.32
CA GLU A 126 -16.14 -6.51 -13.50
C GLU A 126 -15.85 -7.50 -12.38
N ARG A 127 -14.67 -7.42 -11.75
CA ARG A 127 -14.20 -8.44 -10.81
C ARG A 127 -15.15 -8.72 -9.64
N GLU A 128 -15.79 -7.68 -9.08
CA GLU A 128 -16.69 -7.86 -7.93
C GLU A 128 -17.99 -8.52 -8.34
N VAL A 129 -18.54 -8.13 -9.50
CA VAL A 129 -19.78 -8.69 -10.05
C VAL A 129 -19.57 -10.15 -10.44
N HIS A 130 -18.51 -10.44 -11.19
CA HIS A 130 -18.21 -11.79 -11.65
C HIS A 130 -17.92 -12.75 -10.49
N ILE A 131 -17.27 -12.30 -9.41
CA ILE A 131 -17.08 -13.14 -8.22
C ILE A 131 -18.41 -13.44 -7.54
N LYS A 132 -19.31 -12.46 -7.45
CA LYS A 132 -20.66 -12.68 -6.89
C LYS A 132 -21.41 -13.73 -7.70
N GLU A 133 -21.44 -13.58 -9.02
CA GLU A 133 -22.08 -14.53 -9.94
C GLU A 133 -21.45 -15.92 -9.84
N ALA A 134 -20.11 -16.02 -9.82
CA ALA A 134 -19.41 -17.29 -9.69
C ALA A 134 -19.75 -18.02 -8.37
N ILE A 135 -19.90 -17.29 -7.27
CA ILE A 135 -20.33 -17.86 -5.98
C ILE A 135 -21.78 -18.33 -6.06
N LEU A 136 -22.67 -17.55 -6.68
CA LEU A 136 -24.07 -17.93 -6.85
C LEU A 136 -24.23 -19.20 -7.69
N MET A 137 -23.46 -19.36 -8.76
CA MET A 137 -23.47 -20.58 -9.57
C MET A 137 -23.01 -21.83 -8.80
N ARG A 138 -22.16 -21.65 -7.77
CA ARG A 138 -21.66 -22.74 -6.93
C ARG A 138 -22.74 -23.34 -6.00
N PHE A 139 -23.86 -22.64 -5.79
CA PHE A 139 -24.95 -23.14 -4.93
C PHE A 139 -25.55 -24.46 -5.41
N GLU A 140 -25.53 -24.72 -6.71
CA GLU A 140 -26.04 -25.96 -7.29
C GLU A 140 -25.17 -27.18 -6.91
N GLU A 141 -23.88 -26.97 -6.61
CA GLU A 141 -22.94 -28.02 -6.25
C GLU A 141 -22.82 -28.22 -4.73
N ASP A 142 -22.53 -27.15 -3.99
CA ASP A 142 -22.42 -27.16 -2.53
C ASP A 142 -22.96 -25.85 -1.96
N ALA A 143 -24.22 -25.89 -1.52
CA ALA A 143 -24.90 -24.76 -0.91
C ALA A 143 -24.23 -24.25 0.37
N VAL A 144 -23.59 -25.13 1.15
CA VAL A 144 -22.87 -24.75 2.37
C VAL A 144 -21.59 -24.00 1.99
N GLU A 145 -20.81 -24.51 1.03
CA GLU A 145 -19.60 -23.83 0.53
C GLU A 145 -19.91 -22.44 0.02
N ALA A 146 -20.89 -22.35 -0.88
CA ALA A 146 -21.27 -21.11 -1.52
C ALA A 146 -21.75 -20.07 -0.50
N SER A 147 -22.55 -20.49 0.48
CA SER A 147 -23.01 -19.60 1.56
C SER A 147 -21.87 -19.10 2.44
N VAL A 148 -20.91 -19.97 2.79
CA VAL A 148 -19.69 -19.57 3.53
C VAL A 148 -18.90 -18.52 2.72
N MET A 149 -18.76 -18.72 1.42
CA MET A 149 -18.09 -17.78 0.54
C MET A 149 -18.83 -16.44 0.47
N MET A 150 -20.16 -16.43 0.42
CA MET A 150 -20.97 -15.19 0.46
C MET A 150 -20.73 -14.41 1.74
N VAL A 151 -20.82 -15.08 2.90
CA VAL A 151 -20.64 -14.47 4.23
C VAL A 151 -19.31 -13.74 4.32
N HIS A 152 -18.22 -14.35 3.84
CA HIS A 152 -16.90 -13.74 3.90
C HIS A 152 -16.63 -12.74 2.76
N THR A 153 -17.19 -12.95 1.57
CA THR A 153 -16.82 -12.20 0.36
C THR A 153 -17.65 -10.94 0.15
N PHE A 154 -18.96 -11.00 0.38
CA PHE A 154 -19.87 -9.89 0.02
C PHE A 154 -19.85 -8.77 1.08
N ASN A 155 -19.45 -9.11 2.30
CA ASN A 155 -19.48 -8.23 3.44
C ASN A 155 -18.12 -7.53 3.64
N LYS A 156 -18.11 -6.19 3.55
CA LYS A 156 -16.87 -5.38 3.69
C LYS A 156 -16.38 -5.28 5.14
N ASP A 157 -17.29 -5.33 6.10
CA ASP A 157 -17.02 -5.15 7.53
C ASP A 157 -16.70 -6.50 8.19
N ARG A 158 -15.41 -6.76 8.40
CA ARG A 158 -14.91 -8.03 8.96
C ARG A 158 -15.37 -8.26 10.41
N GLU A 159 -15.57 -7.20 11.18
CA GLU A 159 -16.01 -7.32 12.58
C GLU A 159 -17.46 -7.77 12.65
N LYS A 160 -18.31 -7.27 11.74
CA LYS A 160 -19.70 -7.74 11.62
C LYS A 160 -19.77 -9.19 11.17
N VAL A 161 -18.97 -9.58 10.17
CA VAL A 161 -18.89 -10.98 9.71
C VAL A 161 -18.50 -11.89 10.87
N LYS A 162 -17.45 -11.56 11.62
CA LYS A 162 -17.00 -12.35 12.76
C LYS A 162 -18.09 -12.47 13.84
N ALA A 163 -18.75 -11.36 14.19
CA ALA A 163 -19.85 -11.37 15.15
C ALA A 163 -21.03 -12.25 14.69
N ALA A 164 -21.38 -12.23 13.40
CA ALA A 164 -22.41 -13.08 12.82
C ALA A 164 -22.03 -14.56 12.89
N VAL A 165 -20.80 -14.90 12.49
CA VAL A 165 -20.27 -16.27 12.55
C VAL A 165 -20.27 -16.80 13.98
N GLU A 166 -19.89 -16.01 14.98
CA GLU A 166 -19.94 -16.39 16.39
C GLU A 166 -21.38 -16.69 16.87
N ILE A 167 -22.36 -15.91 16.45
CA ILE A 167 -23.78 -16.10 16.83
C ILE A 167 -24.35 -17.34 16.16
N ILE A 168 -24.15 -17.50 14.84
CA ILE A 168 -24.58 -18.69 14.09
C ILE A 168 -23.98 -19.95 14.71
N SER A 169 -22.69 -19.89 15.07
CA SER A 169 -21.99 -21.00 15.70
C SER A 169 -22.56 -21.36 17.07
N LYS A 170 -22.98 -20.36 17.87
CA LYS A 170 -23.69 -20.61 19.13
C LYS A 170 -25.05 -21.27 18.90
N TYR A 171 -25.79 -20.89 17.86
CA TYR A 171 -27.05 -21.57 17.52
C TYR A 171 -26.80 -23.06 17.19
N ILE A 172 -25.83 -23.34 16.33
CA ILE A 172 -25.46 -24.70 15.94
C ILE A 172 -24.97 -25.51 17.16
N GLU A 173 -24.12 -24.93 18.00
CA GLU A 173 -23.65 -25.61 19.22
C GLU A 173 -24.77 -25.96 20.19
N ASN A 174 -25.75 -25.06 20.38
CA ASN A 174 -26.88 -25.32 21.27
C ASN A 174 -27.75 -26.48 20.76
N ILE A 175 -27.96 -26.54 19.44
CA ILE A 175 -28.68 -27.64 18.77
C ILE A 175 -27.88 -28.94 18.89
N CYS A 176 -26.57 -28.92 18.63
CA CYS A 176 -25.72 -30.09 18.74
C CYS A 176 -25.60 -30.63 20.18
N LYS A 177 -25.64 -29.76 21.20
CA LYS A 177 -25.59 -30.14 22.62
C LYS A 177 -26.93 -30.68 23.11
N ASN A 178 -28.04 -30.09 22.67
CA ASN A 178 -29.39 -30.43 23.12
C ASN A 178 -30.30 -30.69 21.91
N PRO A 179 -30.09 -31.80 21.18
CA PRO A 179 -30.81 -32.04 19.94
C PRO A 179 -32.30 -32.11 20.18
N THR A 180 -32.79 -32.77 21.22
CA THR A 180 -34.23 -33.00 21.52
C THR A 180 -35.01 -31.75 21.92
N GLU A 181 -34.36 -30.63 22.21
CA GLU A 181 -35.03 -29.44 22.75
C GLU A 181 -35.48 -28.48 21.64
N GLU A 182 -36.79 -28.43 21.37
CA GLU A 182 -37.36 -27.63 20.27
C GLU A 182 -37.06 -26.12 20.35
N LYS A 183 -36.84 -25.58 21.56
CA LYS A 183 -36.57 -24.15 21.74
C LYS A 183 -35.29 -23.70 21.03
N TYR A 184 -34.30 -24.59 20.89
CA TYR A 184 -33.04 -24.27 20.21
C TYR A 184 -33.13 -24.49 18.69
N ARG A 185 -34.16 -25.19 18.22
CA ARG A 185 -34.41 -25.45 16.80
C ARG A 185 -35.22 -24.35 16.11
N LYS A 186 -35.69 -23.35 16.87
CA LYS A 186 -36.50 -22.23 16.39
C LYS A 186 -35.73 -20.93 16.59
N ILE A 187 -35.42 -20.23 15.50
CA ILE A 187 -34.77 -18.92 15.53
C ILE A 187 -35.80 -17.87 15.11
N LYS A 188 -36.10 -16.94 16.01
CA LYS A 188 -37.04 -15.85 15.78
C LYS A 188 -36.40 -14.73 14.97
N LEU A 189 -36.91 -14.40 13.78
CA LEU A 189 -36.31 -13.35 12.92
C LEU A 189 -36.56 -11.94 13.47
N SER A 190 -37.55 -11.74 14.34
CA SER A 190 -37.80 -10.47 15.03
C SER A 190 -36.84 -10.22 16.21
N ASN A 191 -36.01 -11.20 16.58
CA ASN A 191 -35.03 -11.04 17.65
C ASN A 191 -33.99 -9.96 17.29
N LYS A 192 -33.81 -8.96 18.17
CA LYS A 192 -32.86 -7.86 17.96
C LYS A 192 -31.44 -8.34 17.67
N VAL A 193 -30.97 -9.39 18.36
CA VAL A 193 -29.62 -9.94 18.14
C VAL A 193 -29.51 -10.52 16.73
N TYR A 194 -30.51 -11.24 16.27
CA TYR A 194 -30.54 -11.78 14.91
C TYR A 194 -30.58 -10.64 13.88
N GLN A 195 -31.46 -9.65 14.05
CA GLN A 195 -31.61 -8.54 13.10
C GLN A 195 -30.35 -7.68 12.97
N GLU A 196 -29.74 -7.31 14.08
CA GLU A 196 -28.60 -6.38 14.07
C GLU A 196 -27.28 -7.04 13.69
N LYS A 197 -27.13 -8.35 13.96
CA LYS A 197 -25.84 -9.05 13.81
C LYS A 197 -25.82 -10.11 12.72
N VAL A 198 -26.90 -10.86 12.54
CA VAL A 198 -26.95 -11.98 11.59
C VAL A 198 -27.58 -11.51 10.28
N ARG A 199 -28.79 -10.94 10.33
CA ARG A 199 -29.54 -10.49 9.13
C ARG A 199 -28.82 -9.43 8.31
N CYS A 200 -27.97 -8.62 8.93
CA CYS A 200 -27.22 -7.58 8.21
C CYS A 200 -26.04 -8.13 7.39
N VAL A 201 -25.72 -9.42 7.53
CA VAL A 201 -24.64 -10.10 6.81
C VAL A 201 -25.23 -10.92 5.67
N GLU A 202 -24.89 -10.55 4.43
CA GLU A 202 -25.30 -11.28 3.21
C GLU A 202 -24.72 -12.71 3.23
N GLY A 203 -25.50 -13.73 2.88
CA GLY A 203 -25.10 -15.15 2.91
C GLY A 203 -25.43 -15.88 4.22
N SER A 204 -25.78 -15.17 5.28
CA SER A 204 -26.06 -15.77 6.60
C SER A 204 -27.38 -16.55 6.64
N ARG A 205 -28.39 -16.09 5.90
CA ARG A 205 -29.69 -16.76 5.78
C ARG A 205 -29.56 -18.00 4.91
N GLU A 206 -28.89 -17.86 3.77
CA GLU A 206 -28.60 -18.93 2.81
C GLU A 206 -27.81 -20.05 3.49
N PHE A 207 -26.86 -19.70 4.37
CA PHE A 207 -26.14 -20.68 5.17
C PHE A 207 -27.05 -21.46 6.14
N LEU A 208 -28.00 -20.79 6.81
CA LEU A 208 -28.94 -21.47 7.70
C LEU A 208 -29.90 -22.36 6.89
N GLU A 209 -30.37 -21.90 5.74
CA GLU A 209 -31.21 -22.69 4.83
C GLU A 209 -30.48 -23.93 4.30
N ALA A 210 -29.17 -23.81 3.97
CA ALA A 210 -28.32 -24.94 3.61
C ALA A 210 -28.14 -25.96 4.75
N LEU A 211 -28.28 -25.53 6.01
CA LEU A 211 -28.31 -26.40 7.19
C LEU A 211 -29.70 -27.01 7.49
N SER A 212 -30.60 -26.98 6.51
CA SER A 212 -31.98 -27.49 6.63
C SER A 212 -32.92 -26.67 7.54
N PHE A 213 -32.58 -25.41 7.84
CA PHE A 213 -33.58 -24.51 8.42
C PHE A 213 -34.58 -24.08 7.35
N THR A 214 -35.86 -24.17 7.67
CA THR A 214 -36.94 -23.70 6.78
C THR A 214 -37.59 -22.47 7.39
N SER A 215 -37.90 -21.47 6.57
CA SER A 215 -38.69 -20.32 7.01
C SER A 215 -40.18 -20.69 7.12
N ILE A 216 -40.75 -20.51 8.31
CA ILE A 216 -42.16 -20.81 8.61
C ILE A 216 -42.75 -19.62 9.37
N MET A 217 -43.96 -19.22 8.99
CA MET A 217 -44.77 -18.24 9.72
C MET A 217 -45.50 -18.96 10.86
N LEU A 218 -45.26 -18.54 12.10
CA LEU A 218 -45.90 -19.12 13.28
C LEU A 218 -46.69 -18.05 14.04
N PRO A 219 -47.91 -18.36 14.50
CA PRO A 219 -48.67 -17.46 15.35
C PRO A 219 -47.99 -17.36 16.72
N VAL A 220 -47.86 -16.14 17.23
CA VAL A 220 -47.25 -15.89 18.55
C VAL A 220 -48.32 -15.46 19.54
N GLU A 221 -48.33 -16.10 20.71
CA GLU A 221 -49.31 -15.82 21.76
C GLU A 221 -49.30 -14.32 22.13
N GLY A 222 -50.40 -13.63 21.83
CA GLY A 222 -50.60 -12.22 22.14
C GLY A 222 -50.35 -11.23 21.00
N GLN A 223 -50.13 -11.69 19.76
CA GLN A 223 -50.04 -10.85 18.56
C GLN A 223 -51.03 -11.34 17.48
N GLU A 224 -51.66 -10.41 16.75
CA GLU A 224 -52.57 -10.74 15.63
C GLU A 224 -51.82 -11.12 14.34
N GLU A 225 -50.53 -10.78 14.25
CA GLU A 225 -49.69 -11.05 13.09
C GLU A 225 -48.81 -12.29 13.33
N ASP A 226 -48.71 -13.16 12.32
CA ASP A 226 -47.78 -14.28 12.34
C ASP A 226 -46.33 -13.75 12.25
N GLU A 227 -45.42 -14.35 13.02
CA GLU A 227 -44.00 -14.00 12.97
C GLU A 227 -43.18 -15.05 12.19
N GLU A 228 -42.18 -14.59 11.42
CA GLU A 228 -41.28 -15.47 10.67
C GLU A 228 -40.25 -16.12 11.62
N PHE A 229 -40.17 -17.45 11.57
CA PHE A 229 -39.16 -18.26 12.27
C PHE A 229 -38.38 -19.13 11.28
N LEU A 230 -37.07 -19.23 11.51
CA LEU A 230 -36.25 -20.29 10.91
C LEU A 230 -36.32 -21.51 11.83
N VAL A 231 -36.91 -22.59 11.33
CA VAL A 231 -37.15 -23.82 12.10
C VAL A 231 -36.40 -24.99 11.48
N LEU A 232 -35.67 -25.73 12.31
CA LEU A 232 -35.09 -27.02 11.93
C LEU A 232 -36.11 -28.12 12.21
N LEU A 233 -36.81 -28.57 11.15
CA LEU A 233 -37.88 -29.59 11.23
C LEU A 233 -37.33 -30.98 11.53
N GLU A 234 -36.27 -31.39 10.82
CA GLU A 234 -35.66 -32.71 10.93
C GLU A 234 -34.21 -32.61 11.40
N HIS A 235 -33.79 -33.59 12.20
CA HIS A 235 -32.41 -33.71 12.67
C HIS A 235 -32.06 -35.20 12.71
N SER A 236 -31.19 -35.64 11.81
CA SER A 236 -30.54 -36.95 11.86
C SER A 236 -29.20 -36.82 12.60
N PRO A 237 -28.66 -37.91 13.19
CA PRO A 237 -27.30 -37.88 13.76
C PRO A 237 -26.27 -37.42 12.72
N ASP A 238 -26.40 -37.89 11.47
CA ASP A 238 -25.54 -37.49 10.34
C ASP A 238 -25.68 -35.99 10.02
N GLY A 239 -26.90 -35.45 10.05
CA GLY A 239 -27.14 -34.01 9.85
C GLY A 239 -26.55 -33.15 10.97
N LEU A 240 -26.50 -33.67 12.20
CA LEU A 240 -25.85 -33.01 13.33
C LEU A 240 -24.32 -32.98 13.17
N GLU A 241 -23.72 -34.02 12.59
CA GLU A 241 -22.29 -34.04 12.25
C GLU A 241 -21.98 -33.06 11.12
N LEU A 242 -22.78 -33.05 10.05
CA LEU A 242 -22.67 -32.09 8.95
C LEU A 242 -22.79 -30.64 9.45
N MET A 243 -23.69 -30.36 10.40
CA MET A 243 -23.80 -29.04 11.03
C MET A 243 -22.52 -28.63 11.77
N LYS A 244 -21.88 -29.56 12.50
CA LYS A 244 -20.60 -29.29 13.18
C LYS A 244 -19.50 -28.99 12.18
N GLU A 245 -19.40 -29.79 11.11
CA GLU A 245 -18.42 -29.57 10.04
C GLU A 245 -18.67 -28.23 9.33
N SER A 246 -19.92 -27.94 8.99
CA SER A 246 -20.32 -26.70 8.31
C SER A 246 -20.02 -25.45 9.14
N ARG A 247 -20.23 -25.52 10.46
CA ARG A 247 -19.79 -24.47 11.40
C ARG A 247 -18.27 -24.29 11.36
N ASP A 248 -17.51 -25.37 11.29
CA ASP A 248 -16.06 -25.29 11.24
C ASP A 248 -15.57 -24.73 9.90
N ARG A 249 -16.25 -25.07 8.79
CA ARG A 249 -16.06 -24.45 7.47
C ARG A 249 -16.36 -22.95 7.52
N LEU A 250 -17.45 -22.54 8.17
CA LEU A 250 -17.82 -21.12 8.32
C LEU A 250 -16.75 -20.33 9.09
N HIS A 251 -16.15 -20.91 10.14
CA HIS A 251 -15.07 -20.28 10.90
C HIS A 251 -13.76 -20.17 10.11
N ARG A 252 -13.41 -21.21 9.36
CA ARG A 252 -12.17 -21.23 8.54
C ARG A 252 -12.33 -20.53 7.19
N GLY A 253 -13.54 -20.10 6.85
CA GLY A 253 -13.83 -19.45 5.58
C GLY A 253 -13.00 -18.18 5.39
N GLU A 254 -12.48 -18.02 4.17
CA GLU A 254 -11.74 -16.84 3.76
C GLU A 254 -12.48 -16.12 2.62
N PRO A 255 -12.38 -14.78 2.55
CA PRO A 255 -13.01 -14.02 1.48
C PRO A 255 -12.37 -14.36 0.13
N VAL A 256 -13.21 -14.66 -0.86
CA VAL A 256 -12.75 -14.87 -2.24
C VAL A 256 -12.43 -13.53 -2.86
N ARG A 257 -11.18 -13.34 -3.26
CA ARG A 257 -10.72 -12.10 -3.89
C ARG A 257 -10.10 -12.39 -5.24
N ALA A 258 -10.39 -11.52 -6.20
CA ALA A 258 -9.75 -11.56 -7.51
C ALA A 258 -8.24 -11.36 -7.31
N GLN A 259 -7.44 -12.26 -7.88
CA GLN A 259 -5.99 -12.17 -7.82
C GLN A 259 -5.52 -11.24 -8.94
N LEU A 260 -4.46 -10.46 -8.70
CA LEU A 260 -3.92 -9.61 -9.76
C LEU A 260 -3.33 -10.51 -10.86
N ASP A 261 -3.79 -10.32 -12.08
CA ASP A 261 -3.17 -10.96 -13.23
C ASP A 261 -1.90 -10.18 -13.57
N ARG A 262 -0.75 -10.84 -13.41
CA ARG A 262 0.56 -10.22 -13.62
C ARG A 262 0.88 -10.05 -15.11
N GLN A 263 0.16 -10.75 -15.99
CA GLN A 263 0.33 -10.74 -17.44
C GLN A 263 1.81 -10.76 -17.87
N PRO A 264 2.54 -11.86 -17.62
CA PRO A 264 3.94 -11.97 -17.99
C PRO A 264 4.09 -11.76 -19.50
N GLN A 265 4.90 -10.79 -19.90
CA GLN A 265 5.17 -10.48 -21.29
C GLN A 265 6.68 -10.41 -21.52
N ALA A 266 7.17 -11.11 -22.54
CA ALA A 266 8.56 -11.01 -22.96
C ALA A 266 8.70 -9.98 -24.08
N PHE A 267 9.75 -9.17 -24.01
CA PHE A 267 10.12 -8.23 -25.04
C PHE A 267 11.58 -8.38 -25.45
N ARG A 268 11.88 -8.17 -26.73
CA ARG A 268 13.26 -7.97 -27.20
C ARG A 268 13.67 -6.53 -26.98
N SER A 269 14.88 -6.32 -26.49
CA SER A 269 15.47 -4.98 -26.45
C SER A 269 15.63 -4.43 -27.86
N SER A 270 15.12 -3.21 -28.11
CA SER A 270 15.32 -2.55 -29.39
C SER A 270 16.78 -2.09 -29.53
N PRO A 271 17.48 -2.45 -30.62
CA PRO A 271 18.86 -2.03 -30.84
C PRO A 271 19.01 -0.50 -31.01
N ASN A 272 17.92 0.20 -31.34
CA ASN A 272 17.92 1.65 -31.45
C ASN A 272 17.82 2.35 -30.08
N ALA A 273 17.45 1.65 -29.01
CA ALA A 273 17.30 2.24 -27.67
C ALA A 273 18.62 2.80 -27.09
N GLN A 274 19.77 2.37 -27.62
CA GLN A 274 21.10 2.83 -27.20
C GLN A 274 21.70 3.89 -28.14
N ARG A 275 21.03 4.22 -29.25
CA ARG A 275 21.51 5.22 -30.21
C ARG A 275 20.93 6.59 -29.85
N PHE A 276 21.78 7.46 -29.30
CA PHE A 276 21.41 8.83 -28.94
C PHE A 276 21.99 9.82 -29.97
N GLU A 277 21.30 9.98 -31.10
CA GLU A 277 21.59 11.03 -32.08
C GLU A 277 20.49 12.09 -31.99
N LEU A 278 20.83 13.27 -31.46
CA LEU A 278 19.89 14.36 -31.21
C LEU A 278 20.28 15.60 -32.02
N PRO A 279 19.31 16.32 -32.63
CA PRO A 279 19.57 17.58 -33.31
C PRO A 279 20.14 18.64 -32.36
N VAL A 280 20.95 19.57 -32.90
CA VAL A 280 21.60 20.64 -32.11
C VAL A 280 20.58 21.53 -31.39
N GLU A 281 19.39 21.72 -31.97
CA GLU A 281 18.30 22.48 -31.35
C GLU A 281 17.82 21.90 -30.01
N PHE A 282 18.00 20.60 -29.76
CA PHE A 282 17.70 19.97 -28.48
C PHE A 282 18.52 20.57 -27.32
N TYR A 283 19.72 21.08 -27.61
CA TYR A 283 20.60 21.68 -26.61
C TYR A 283 20.30 23.17 -26.37
N ASN A 284 19.40 23.76 -27.14
CA ASN A 284 19.04 25.17 -27.01
C ASN A 284 17.90 25.31 -26.00
N LEU A 285 18.17 25.99 -24.88
CA LEU A 285 17.14 26.30 -23.89
C LEU A 285 16.15 27.31 -24.48
N THR A 286 14.86 26.97 -24.44
CA THR A 286 13.79 27.89 -24.84
C THR A 286 13.49 28.90 -23.72
N ALA A 287 12.94 30.06 -24.09
CA ALA A 287 12.54 31.08 -23.11
C ALA A 287 11.45 30.58 -22.13
N GLU A 288 10.60 29.65 -22.59
CA GLU A 288 9.56 29.03 -21.77
C GLU A 288 10.14 28.08 -20.71
N GLU A 289 11.14 27.27 -21.08
CA GLU A 289 11.85 26.39 -20.16
C GLU A 289 12.60 27.20 -19.10
N LEU A 290 13.27 28.30 -19.50
CA LEU A 290 13.97 29.18 -18.57
C LEU A 290 13.01 29.81 -17.55
N LYS A 291 11.82 30.23 -18.00
CA LYS A 291 10.78 30.79 -17.12
C LYS A 291 10.24 29.72 -16.15
N LYS A 292 10.01 28.50 -16.62
CA LYS A 292 9.60 27.37 -15.77
C LYS A 292 10.68 27.01 -14.74
N GLU A 293 11.96 27.01 -15.13
CA GLU A 293 13.06 26.76 -14.21
C GLU A 293 13.11 27.84 -13.11
N GLN A 294 12.96 29.12 -13.47
CA GLN A 294 12.90 30.21 -12.50
C GLN A 294 11.71 30.06 -11.54
N GLN A 295 10.54 29.66 -12.05
CA GLN A 295 9.37 29.39 -11.22
C GLN A 295 9.61 28.23 -10.25
N GLN A 296 10.14 27.10 -10.74
CA GLN A 296 10.45 25.94 -9.89
C GLN A 296 11.47 26.26 -8.80
N ARG A 297 12.51 27.05 -9.14
CA ARG A 297 13.48 27.54 -8.15
C ARG A 297 12.81 28.41 -7.09
N SER A 298 11.90 29.30 -7.48
CA SER A 298 11.17 30.16 -6.55
C SER A 298 10.29 29.34 -5.61
N GLU A 299 9.53 28.38 -6.15
CA GLU A 299 8.70 27.47 -5.36
C GLU A 299 9.52 26.59 -4.41
N LEU A 300 10.71 26.14 -4.81
CA LEU A 300 11.62 25.38 -3.94
C LEU A 300 12.14 26.24 -2.79
N VAL A 301 12.48 27.51 -3.07
CA VAL A 301 12.88 28.46 -2.03
C VAL A 301 11.74 28.68 -1.03
N ASP A 302 10.51 28.89 -1.52
CA ASP A 302 9.34 29.08 -0.66
C ASP A 302 9.02 27.82 0.17
N LYS A 303 9.09 26.64 -0.46
CA LYS A 303 8.91 25.34 0.24
C LYS A 303 9.96 25.13 1.34
N ASN A 304 11.22 25.51 1.07
CA ASN A 304 12.31 25.36 2.04
C ASN A 304 12.28 26.44 3.13
N ALA A 305 11.73 27.63 2.84
CA ALA A 305 11.54 28.71 3.80
C ALA A 305 10.40 28.41 4.80
N MET A 306 9.42 27.60 4.41
CA MET A 306 8.31 27.23 5.28
C MET A 306 8.71 26.17 6.31
N LEU A 307 8.49 26.47 7.60
CA LEU A 307 8.70 25.53 8.70
C LEU A 307 7.67 24.38 8.62
N ARG A 308 8.06 23.27 8.00
CA ARG A 308 7.24 22.05 7.99
C ARG A 308 7.21 21.40 9.38
N THR A 309 6.02 21.27 9.94
CA THR A 309 5.81 20.52 11.18
C THR A 309 6.01 19.01 10.94
N LYS A 310 6.31 18.26 12.01
CA LYS A 310 6.43 16.79 11.94
C LYS A 310 5.19 16.13 11.32
N VAL A 311 4.00 16.63 11.68
CA VAL A 311 2.71 16.15 11.16
C VAL A 311 2.57 16.40 9.65
N MET A 312 3.02 17.56 9.15
CA MET A 312 3.00 17.85 7.71
C MET A 312 3.92 16.89 6.94
N ARG A 313 5.13 16.61 7.44
CA ARG A 313 6.06 15.68 6.80
C ARG A 313 5.53 14.26 6.77
N GLU A 314 5.02 13.77 7.90
CA GLU A 314 4.46 12.41 8.00
C GLU A 314 3.23 12.25 7.10
N LYS A 315 2.37 13.27 7.01
CA LYS A 315 1.20 13.24 6.13
C LYS A 315 1.58 13.27 4.64
N GLU A 316 2.53 14.10 4.25
CA GLU A 316 3.05 14.18 2.88
C GLU A 316 3.71 12.86 2.46
N GLU A 317 4.53 12.28 3.34
CA GLU A 317 5.17 10.99 3.12
C GLU A 317 4.14 9.86 3.00
N GLN A 318 3.10 9.83 3.86
CA GLN A 318 2.01 8.86 3.73
C GLN A 318 1.24 9.02 2.41
N ARG A 319 1.07 10.26 1.95
CA ARG A 319 0.40 10.55 0.68
C ARG A 319 1.23 10.08 -0.51
N GLU A 320 2.53 10.32 -0.47
CA GLU A 320 3.46 9.82 -1.49
C GLU A 320 3.52 8.29 -1.51
N ARG A 321 3.55 7.65 -0.34
CA ARG A 321 3.52 6.18 -0.21
C ARG A 321 2.23 5.56 -0.75
N ARG A 322 1.08 6.24 -0.65
CA ARG A 322 -0.22 5.77 -1.16
C ARG A 322 -0.55 6.25 -2.57
N LYS A 323 0.38 6.96 -3.23
CA LYS A 323 0.16 7.57 -4.53
C LYS A 323 -0.14 6.55 -5.63
N TYR A 324 0.41 5.34 -5.50
CA TYR A 324 0.30 4.30 -6.50
C TYR A 324 -0.21 3.00 -5.89
N ASN A 325 -1.20 2.39 -6.52
CA ASN A 325 -1.74 1.09 -6.13
C ASN A 325 -1.04 -0.07 -6.83
N TYR A 326 -0.49 0.18 -8.02
CA TYR A 326 0.14 -0.80 -8.88
C TYR A 326 1.52 -0.32 -9.30
N THR A 327 2.37 -1.27 -9.68
CA THR A 327 3.67 -1.02 -10.29
C THR A 327 3.93 -1.93 -11.48
N LEU A 328 4.59 -1.38 -12.49
CA LEU A 328 5.02 -2.12 -13.67
C LEU A 328 6.52 -2.39 -13.59
N LEU A 329 6.91 -3.65 -13.49
CA LEU A 329 8.31 -4.04 -13.40
C LEU A 329 8.77 -4.69 -14.70
N ARG A 330 9.94 -4.27 -15.17
CA ARG A 330 10.65 -4.92 -16.27
C ARG A 330 11.94 -5.51 -15.73
N ILE A 331 12.21 -6.78 -16.02
CA ILE A 331 13.43 -7.47 -15.63
C ILE A 331 14.23 -7.74 -16.88
N ARG A 332 15.44 -7.16 -16.96
CA ARG A 332 16.42 -7.43 -18.02
C ARG A 332 17.19 -8.68 -17.71
N LEU A 333 17.05 -9.67 -18.58
CA LEU A 333 17.75 -10.94 -18.52
C LEU A 333 19.13 -10.85 -19.21
N PRO A 334 20.05 -11.80 -18.93
CA PRO A 334 21.40 -11.80 -19.50
C PRO A 334 21.44 -12.01 -21.02
N ASP A 335 20.39 -12.58 -21.60
CA ASP A 335 20.21 -12.76 -23.05
C ASP A 335 19.73 -11.46 -23.76
N GLY A 336 19.50 -10.38 -23.01
CA GLY A 336 18.97 -9.12 -23.53
C GLY A 336 17.45 -9.07 -23.64
N SER A 337 16.75 -10.14 -23.26
CA SER A 337 15.28 -10.15 -23.17
C SER A 337 14.81 -9.33 -21.96
N LEU A 338 13.61 -8.76 -22.07
CA LEU A 338 12.93 -8.03 -21.01
C LEU A 338 11.67 -8.79 -20.62
N LEU A 339 11.57 -9.22 -19.36
CA LEU A 339 10.35 -9.77 -18.79
C LEU A 339 9.55 -8.65 -18.12
N GLN A 340 8.33 -8.40 -18.54
CA GLN A 340 7.42 -7.41 -17.95
C GLN A 340 6.37 -8.11 -17.10
N GLY A 341 6.05 -7.52 -15.95
CA GLY A 341 4.94 -7.95 -15.10
C GLY A 341 4.31 -6.79 -14.33
N THR A 342 3.02 -6.90 -14.05
CA THR A 342 2.25 -5.95 -13.24
C THR A 342 2.09 -6.47 -11.81
N PHE A 343 2.36 -5.63 -10.81
CA PHE A 343 2.33 -5.98 -9.39
C PHE A 343 1.54 -4.95 -8.59
N TYR A 344 1.13 -5.29 -7.37
CA TYR A 344 0.70 -4.27 -6.41
C TYR A 344 1.91 -3.51 -5.87
N ALA A 345 1.76 -2.21 -5.63
CA ALA A 345 2.82 -1.42 -5.01
C ALA A 345 3.23 -1.96 -3.62
N TRP A 346 2.32 -2.66 -2.96
CA TRP A 346 2.49 -3.25 -1.63
C TRP A 346 2.79 -4.75 -1.64
N ASP A 347 2.99 -5.35 -2.82
CA ASP A 347 3.50 -6.72 -2.89
C ASP A 347 4.89 -6.79 -2.26
N ARG A 348 5.19 -7.95 -1.68
CA ARG A 348 6.48 -8.21 -1.04
C ARG A 348 7.51 -8.66 -2.07
N LEU A 349 8.79 -8.40 -1.82
CA LEU A 349 9.86 -8.85 -2.71
C LEU A 349 9.81 -10.36 -3.06
N PRO A 350 9.54 -11.30 -2.14
CA PRO A 350 9.42 -12.73 -2.49
C PRO A 350 8.45 -13.02 -3.64
N VAL A 351 7.38 -12.22 -3.77
CA VAL A 351 6.37 -12.35 -4.83
C VAL A 351 6.98 -12.07 -6.21
N LEU A 352 7.87 -11.09 -6.30
CA LEU A 352 8.61 -10.76 -7.51
C LEU A 352 9.62 -11.88 -7.85
N PHE A 353 10.34 -12.41 -6.87
CA PHE A 353 11.26 -13.52 -7.10
C PHE A 353 10.52 -14.78 -7.57
N ALA A 354 9.40 -15.13 -6.94
CA ALA A 354 8.54 -16.23 -7.37
C ALA A 354 8.06 -16.05 -8.83
N PHE A 355 7.62 -14.85 -9.20
CA PHE A 355 7.23 -14.54 -10.57
C PHE A 355 8.36 -14.75 -11.59
N VAL A 356 9.59 -14.31 -11.25
CA VAL A 356 10.76 -14.53 -12.11
C VAL A 356 11.07 -16.03 -12.22
N ARG A 357 11.09 -16.76 -11.10
CA ARG A 357 11.29 -18.23 -11.07
C ARG A 357 10.27 -18.97 -11.95
N GLU A 358 9.00 -18.59 -11.85
CA GLU A 358 7.91 -19.17 -12.65
C GLU A 358 8.05 -18.89 -14.16
N SER A 359 8.74 -17.81 -14.53
CA SER A 359 8.95 -17.41 -15.93
C SER A 359 10.20 -18.04 -16.56
N LEU A 360 11.12 -18.57 -15.73
CA LEU A 360 12.36 -19.20 -16.16
C LEU A 360 12.18 -20.70 -16.44
N VAL A 361 13.02 -21.26 -17.31
CA VAL A 361 13.11 -22.71 -17.53
C VAL A 361 13.74 -23.38 -16.30
N ASP A 362 14.89 -22.88 -15.86
CA ASP A 362 15.62 -23.35 -14.67
C ASP A 362 15.38 -22.47 -13.43
N GLY A 363 14.12 -22.30 -13.04
CA GLY A 363 13.72 -21.42 -11.93
C GLY A 363 14.21 -21.86 -10.52
N TRP A 364 14.88 -23.00 -10.41
CA TRP A 364 15.44 -23.49 -9.14
C TRP A 364 16.79 -22.84 -8.79
N GLN A 365 17.52 -22.32 -9.78
CA GLN A 365 18.85 -21.76 -9.57
C GLN A 365 18.80 -20.42 -8.80
N PRO A 366 19.73 -20.18 -7.85
CA PRO A 366 19.84 -18.89 -7.15
C PRO A 366 20.19 -17.74 -8.09
N PHE A 367 19.45 -16.63 -7.97
CA PHE A 367 19.71 -15.39 -8.71
C PHE A 367 19.49 -14.16 -7.84
N GLU A 368 20.10 -13.06 -8.26
CA GLU A 368 19.95 -11.74 -7.67
C GLU A 368 19.22 -10.80 -8.64
N LEU A 369 18.40 -9.90 -8.09
CA LEU A 369 17.79 -8.81 -8.85
C LEU A 369 18.42 -7.49 -8.41
N ILE A 370 18.83 -6.67 -9.38
CA ILE A 370 19.49 -5.39 -9.13
C ILE A 370 18.55 -4.28 -9.54
N ALA A 371 18.16 -3.45 -8.58
CA ALA A 371 17.31 -2.27 -8.78
C ALA A 371 18.08 -1.09 -9.39
N PRO A 372 17.38 -0.10 -9.98
CA PRO A 372 17.99 1.15 -10.42
C PRO A 372 18.81 1.79 -9.29
N GLY A 373 20.05 2.19 -9.56
CA GLY A 373 20.98 2.67 -8.54
C GLY A 373 21.87 1.58 -7.92
N SER A 374 21.93 0.39 -8.52
CA SER A 374 22.80 -0.73 -8.13
C SER A 374 22.49 -1.32 -6.75
N GLN A 375 21.28 -1.12 -6.26
CA GLN A 375 20.79 -1.76 -5.04
C GLN A 375 20.46 -3.23 -5.35
N LYS A 376 21.15 -4.15 -4.67
CA LYS A 376 20.84 -5.58 -4.75
C LYS A 376 19.61 -5.90 -3.90
N LEU A 377 18.61 -6.50 -4.51
CA LEU A 377 17.41 -7.00 -3.84
C LEU A 377 17.64 -8.46 -3.45
N LYS A 378 17.22 -8.84 -2.25
CA LYS A 378 17.31 -10.21 -1.75
C LYS A 378 15.92 -10.78 -1.51
N GLU A 379 15.74 -12.06 -1.83
CA GLU A 379 14.47 -12.76 -1.65
C GLU A 379 14.07 -12.89 -0.18
N THR A 380 15.05 -12.96 0.75
CA THR A 380 14.79 -13.07 2.20
C THR A 380 14.19 -11.79 2.81
N GLU A 381 14.22 -10.67 2.11
CA GLU A 381 13.72 -9.39 2.62
C GLU A 381 12.20 -9.29 2.38
N GLU A 382 11.41 -9.30 3.45
CA GLU A 382 9.95 -9.10 3.36
C GLU A 382 9.55 -7.62 3.22
N VAL A 383 10.29 -6.87 2.40
CA VAL A 383 10.05 -5.44 2.17
C VAL A 383 9.05 -5.26 1.02
N ALA A 384 8.22 -4.22 1.07
CA ALA A 384 7.26 -3.92 0.00
C ALA A 384 7.94 -3.26 -1.22
N LEU A 385 7.44 -3.51 -2.43
CA LEU A 385 8.00 -2.93 -3.67
C LEU A 385 8.05 -1.38 -3.64
N ALA A 386 7.04 -0.75 -3.03
CA ALA A 386 7.00 0.70 -2.82
C ALA A 386 8.14 1.22 -1.92
N GLU A 387 8.56 0.44 -0.93
CA GLU A 387 9.63 0.81 -0.01
C GLU A 387 11.01 0.66 -0.67
N CYS A 388 11.12 -0.21 -1.67
CA CYS A 388 12.30 -0.37 -2.52
C CYS A 388 12.39 0.66 -3.67
N ASN A 389 11.53 1.68 -3.70
CA ASN A 389 11.43 2.67 -4.78
C ASN A 389 11.20 2.04 -6.17
N LEU A 390 10.52 0.89 -6.22
CA LEU A 390 10.21 0.19 -7.47
C LEU A 390 8.88 0.62 -8.09
N VAL A 391 8.37 1.80 -7.71
CA VAL A 391 7.03 2.30 -8.04
C VAL A 391 7.16 3.69 -8.66
N PRO A 392 6.37 4.05 -9.69
CA PRO A 392 5.29 3.28 -10.34
C PRO A 392 5.76 2.33 -11.44
N ALA A 393 7.03 2.45 -11.86
CA ALA A 393 7.64 1.53 -12.80
C ALA A 393 9.15 1.49 -12.56
N ALA A 394 9.75 0.31 -12.72
CA ALA A 394 11.19 0.13 -12.56
C ALA A 394 11.74 -0.90 -13.55
N LEU A 395 12.99 -0.69 -13.96
CA LEU A 395 13.77 -1.65 -14.73
C LEU A 395 14.81 -2.30 -13.81
N LEU A 396 14.66 -3.60 -13.59
CA LEU A 396 15.57 -4.44 -12.82
C LEU A 396 16.54 -5.15 -13.76
N THR A 397 17.74 -5.41 -13.27
CA THR A 397 18.71 -6.28 -13.97
C THR A 397 18.79 -7.61 -13.24
N PHE A 398 18.58 -8.70 -13.96
CA PHE A 398 18.77 -10.05 -13.46
C PHE A 398 20.24 -10.45 -13.58
N ALA A 399 20.77 -11.06 -12.51
CA ALA A 399 22.08 -11.68 -12.51
C ALA A 399 22.01 -13.02 -11.79
N TRP A 400 22.60 -14.06 -12.37
CA TRP A 400 22.81 -15.32 -11.65
C TRP A 400 23.80 -15.10 -10.50
N ASP A 401 23.69 -15.89 -9.43
CA ASP A 401 24.68 -15.88 -8.35
C ASP A 401 26.07 -16.17 -8.92
N ALA A 402 27.07 -15.40 -8.49
CA ALA A 402 28.44 -15.49 -8.97
C ALA A 402 29.04 -16.89 -8.71
N ALA A 403 28.66 -17.55 -7.61
CA ALA A 403 29.10 -18.91 -7.32
C ALA A 403 28.54 -19.91 -8.35
N VAL A 404 27.25 -19.79 -8.66
CA VAL A 404 26.56 -20.66 -9.63
C VAL A 404 27.10 -20.44 -11.03
N GLN A 405 27.37 -19.19 -11.44
CA GLN A 405 27.98 -18.92 -12.74
C GLN A 405 29.39 -19.50 -12.86
N ALA A 406 30.19 -19.47 -11.78
CA ALA A 406 31.52 -20.05 -11.79
C ALA A 406 31.48 -21.57 -12.00
N ASP A 407 30.53 -22.25 -11.34
CA ASP A 407 30.34 -23.70 -11.48
C ASP A 407 29.82 -24.09 -12.87
N VAL A 408 28.85 -23.34 -13.41
CA VAL A 408 28.30 -23.56 -14.77
C VAL A 408 29.35 -23.30 -15.84
N ALA A 409 30.17 -22.24 -15.69
CA ALA A 409 31.28 -21.96 -16.59
C ALA A 409 32.36 -23.05 -16.52
N ALA A 410 32.65 -23.58 -15.33
CA ALA A 410 33.56 -24.70 -15.15
C ALA A 410 33.03 -26.01 -15.78
N ALA A 411 31.70 -26.18 -15.84
CA ALA A 411 31.04 -27.32 -16.48
C ALA A 411 30.91 -27.22 -18.01
N GLY A 412 31.28 -26.08 -18.63
CA GLY A 412 31.27 -25.88 -20.07
C GLY A 412 29.87 -25.83 -20.71
N ALA A 413 28.81 -25.64 -19.91
CA ALA A 413 27.45 -25.53 -20.41
C ALA A 413 27.22 -24.16 -21.07
N THR A 414 26.62 -24.16 -22.27
CA THR A 414 26.06 -22.96 -22.89
C THR A 414 24.71 -22.69 -22.27
N ASN A 415 24.47 -21.46 -21.79
CA ASN A 415 23.19 -21.11 -21.18
C ASN A 415 22.05 -21.31 -22.20
N PRO A 416 21.09 -22.22 -21.96
CA PRO A 416 19.91 -22.35 -22.79
C PRO A 416 19.04 -21.09 -22.67
N ALA A 417 17.99 -21.01 -23.49
CA ALA A 417 17.02 -19.93 -23.41
C ALA A 417 16.50 -19.81 -21.96
N LEU A 418 16.65 -18.63 -21.35
CA LEU A 418 16.31 -18.44 -19.94
C LEU A 418 14.79 -18.47 -19.71
N LEU A 419 14.02 -17.90 -20.63
CA LEU A 419 12.57 -17.81 -20.54
C LEU A 419 11.89 -19.08 -21.06
N LYS A 420 10.74 -19.42 -20.46
CA LYS A 420 9.87 -20.48 -20.95
C LYS A 420 9.46 -20.27 -22.42
N PRO A 421 9.28 -21.35 -23.20
CA PRO A 421 8.98 -21.28 -24.63
C PRO A 421 7.67 -20.51 -24.93
N GLU A 422 6.65 -20.64 -24.09
CA GLU A 422 5.37 -19.93 -24.20
C GLU A 422 5.54 -18.40 -24.24
N LEU A 423 6.47 -17.87 -23.44
CA LEU A 423 6.78 -16.44 -23.40
C LEU A 423 7.61 -16.01 -24.61
N LEU A 424 8.47 -16.88 -25.12
CA LEU A 424 9.30 -16.62 -26.30
C LEU A 424 8.48 -16.64 -27.59
N GLU A 425 7.46 -17.48 -27.69
CA GLU A 425 6.53 -17.50 -28.83
C GLU A 425 5.74 -16.19 -28.95
N THR A 426 5.42 -15.58 -27.81
CA THR A 426 4.64 -14.33 -27.74
C THR A 426 5.52 -13.07 -27.71
N ILE A 427 6.84 -13.21 -27.93
CA ILE A 427 7.80 -12.11 -27.73
C ILE A 427 7.56 -10.96 -28.71
N ARG A 428 7.49 -9.73 -28.17
CA ARG A 428 7.31 -8.51 -28.97
C ARG A 428 8.58 -7.67 -28.98
N THR A 429 8.78 -6.86 -30.01
CA THR A 429 9.82 -5.83 -29.96
C THR A 429 9.25 -4.63 -29.20
N LEU A 430 9.98 -4.16 -28.19
CA LEU A 430 9.60 -2.96 -27.47
C LEU A 430 9.82 -1.76 -28.39
N SER A 431 8.73 -1.12 -28.83
CA SER A 431 8.73 0.00 -29.79
C SER A 431 9.28 1.28 -29.20
#